data_AF-A0A4Q3VK85-F1
#
_entry.id   AF-A0A4Q3VK85-F1
#
_cell.length_a   1.000
_cell.length_b   1.000
_cell.length_c   1.000
_cell.angle_alpha   90.00
_cell.angle_beta   90.00
_cell.angle_gamma   90.00
#
_symmetry.space_group_name_H-M   'P 1'
#
loop_
_entity.id
_entity.type
_entity.pdbx_description
1 polymer ?
#
loop_
_entity_poly.entity_id
_entity_poly.type
_entity_poly.pdbx_seq_one_letter_code
_entity_poly.pdbx_strand_id
1 'polypeptide(L)'
;MKTLLISFFLLFCTILSFGQCDKEVKLTTSKTEYLDAAGVVQRTVDEQSTIDIGKTDILIIPGNADQKMIGIIQSTTCTWSVPYKEGKTVMKALFKEPSGEERHVTLTIEGKAGQLTFLMEIAEMPDRKIRVWVEEFGEKK
;
A
#
# COMPACT_ATOMS: atom_id res chain seq x y z
N MET A 1 18.63 42.48 -41.40
CA MET A 1 17.25 42.55 -40.86
C MET A 1 16.88 41.14 -40.42
N LYS A 2 16.80 40.86 -39.10
CA LYS A 2 15.52 40.70 -38.35
C LYS A 2 14.61 39.73 -39.11
N THR A 3 14.39 38.49 -38.65
CA THR A 3 13.54 38.17 -37.49
C THR A 3 13.62 36.70 -37.03
N LEU A 4 13.56 36.51 -35.69
CA LEU A 4 12.90 35.44 -34.91
C LEU A 4 13.52 34.01 -34.99
N LEU A 5 14.17 33.42 -33.98
CA LEU A 5 13.90 33.34 -32.52
C LEU A 5 12.49 32.82 -32.20
N ILE A 6 12.44 31.67 -31.48
CA ILE A 6 11.35 31.07 -30.68
C ILE A 6 10.63 29.86 -31.33
N SER A 7 10.96 28.64 -30.89
CA SER A 7 10.09 27.82 -30.02
C SER A 7 10.73 26.45 -29.75
N PHE A 8 11.30 26.23 -28.56
CA PHE A 8 10.61 25.71 -27.36
C PHE A 8 10.26 24.22 -27.52
N PHE A 9 11.13 23.31 -27.07
CA PHE A 9 11.13 22.78 -25.69
C PHE A 9 9.79 22.13 -25.34
N LEU A 10 9.82 20.81 -25.11
CA LEU A 10 8.87 19.98 -24.33
C LEU A 10 8.50 18.70 -25.09
N LEU A 11 9.28 17.63 -24.88
CA LEU A 11 8.75 16.27 -25.00
C LEU A 11 9.63 15.29 -24.22
N PHE A 12 9.80 15.55 -22.92
CA PHE A 12 10.17 14.52 -21.96
C PHE A 12 9.45 14.79 -20.62
N CYS A 13 8.13 14.66 -20.63
CA CYS A 13 7.39 14.39 -19.39
C CYS A 13 7.50 12.90 -19.07
N THR A 14 8.70 12.43 -18.71
CA THR A 14 8.78 11.21 -17.91
C THR A 14 8.39 11.61 -16.50
N ILE A 15 7.09 11.51 -16.21
CA ILE A 15 6.55 11.66 -14.86
C ILE A 15 7.01 10.43 -14.08
N LEU A 16 8.28 10.44 -13.68
CA LEU A 16 8.81 9.50 -12.72
C LEU A 16 8.30 9.95 -11.35
N SER A 17 7.03 9.60 -11.09
CA SER A 17 6.28 9.87 -9.86
C SER A 17 6.81 8.99 -8.71
N PHE A 18 8.10 9.11 -8.40
CA PHE A 18 8.75 8.36 -7.32
C PHE A 18 8.53 8.99 -5.93
N GLY A 19 8.03 10.23 -5.86
CA GLY A 19 7.95 10.99 -4.61
C GLY A 19 7.05 10.39 -3.53
N GLN A 20 6.17 9.44 -3.87
CA GLN A 20 5.25 8.79 -2.93
C GLN A 20 5.75 7.43 -2.42
N CYS A 21 6.64 6.75 -3.16
CA CYS A 21 7.17 5.46 -2.70
C CYS A 21 8.14 5.61 -1.53
N ASP A 22 8.81 6.75 -1.46
CA ASP A 22 9.86 7.02 -0.46
C ASP A 22 9.30 7.64 0.83
N LYS A 23 7.97 7.77 0.92
CA LYS A 23 7.29 8.34 2.08
C LYS A 23 6.91 7.25 3.04
N GLU A 24 7.19 7.53 4.31
CA GLU A 24 6.65 6.73 5.39
C GLU A 24 5.20 7.11 5.61
N VAL A 25 4.32 6.12 5.71
CA VAL A 25 2.88 6.30 5.72
C VAL A 25 2.29 5.59 6.92
N LYS A 26 1.27 6.19 7.52
CA LYS A 26 0.38 5.53 8.47
C LYS A 26 -1.04 5.50 7.92
N LEU A 27 -1.63 4.32 7.93
CA LEU A 27 -3.04 4.09 7.61
C LEU A 27 -3.79 3.71 8.87
N THR A 28 -4.97 4.30 9.06
CA THR A 28 -5.94 3.88 10.08
C THR A 28 -7.19 3.36 9.38
N THR A 29 -7.71 2.26 9.90
CA THR A 29 -8.87 1.54 9.34
C THR A 29 -9.78 1.13 10.48
N SER A 30 -11.07 0.95 10.24
CA SER A 30 -12.07 0.51 11.23
C SER A 30 -12.68 -0.86 10.94
N LYS A 31 -12.32 -1.45 9.79
CA LYS A 31 -12.96 -2.66 9.29
C LYS A 31 -11.98 -3.51 8.49
N THR A 32 -11.92 -4.79 8.86
CA THR A 32 -11.14 -5.82 8.19
C THR A 32 -12.07 -6.80 7.48
N GLU A 33 -11.89 -6.96 6.17
CA GLU A 33 -12.58 -7.95 5.35
C GLU A 33 -11.63 -9.09 5.00
N TYR A 34 -12.05 -10.32 5.31
CA TYR A 34 -11.39 -11.53 4.85
C TYR A 34 -12.12 -12.00 3.60
N LEU A 35 -11.37 -12.05 2.50
CA LEU A 35 -11.86 -12.44 1.19
C LEU A 35 -11.35 -13.83 0.84
N ASP A 36 -12.06 -14.53 -0.03
CA ASP A 36 -11.53 -15.70 -0.71
C ASP A 36 -10.63 -15.32 -1.92
N ALA A 37 -10.12 -16.32 -2.63
CA ALA A 37 -9.29 -16.13 -3.83
C ALA A 37 -9.99 -15.31 -4.94
N ALA A 38 -11.32 -15.39 -5.05
CA ALA A 38 -12.11 -14.67 -6.03
C ALA A 38 -12.41 -13.21 -5.60
N GLY A 39 -12.02 -12.83 -4.38
CA GLY A 39 -12.27 -11.51 -3.83
C GLY A 39 -13.66 -11.35 -3.21
N VAL A 40 -14.38 -12.45 -2.97
CA VAL A 40 -15.69 -12.43 -2.31
C VAL A 40 -15.47 -12.37 -0.80
N VAL A 41 -16.22 -11.49 -0.13
CA VAL A 41 -16.15 -11.32 1.33
C VAL A 41 -16.71 -12.57 2.01
N GLN A 42 -15.87 -13.23 2.80
CA GLN A 42 -16.23 -14.40 3.60
C GLN A 42 -16.51 -14.03 5.06
N ARG A 43 -15.81 -13.00 5.56
CA ARG A 43 -15.98 -12.50 6.93
C ARG A 43 -15.61 -11.02 7.00
N THR A 44 -16.30 -10.29 7.86
CA THR A 44 -15.98 -8.92 8.23
C THR A 44 -15.77 -8.84 9.74
N VAL A 45 -14.77 -8.08 10.17
CA VAL A 45 -14.51 -7.76 11.57
C VAL A 45 -14.45 -6.25 11.69
N ASP A 46 -15.27 -5.70 12.58
CA ASP A 46 -15.23 -4.28 12.93
C ASP A 46 -14.17 -4.09 14.02
N GLU A 47 -13.02 -3.55 13.63
CA GLU A 47 -11.86 -3.35 14.50
C GLU A 47 -11.01 -2.18 13.99
N GLN A 48 -10.52 -1.36 14.92
CA GLN A 48 -9.57 -0.32 14.55
C GLN A 48 -8.18 -0.94 14.34
N SER A 49 -7.62 -0.80 13.15
CA SER A 49 -6.29 -1.31 12.84
C SER A 49 -5.40 -0.20 12.30
N THR A 50 -4.11 -0.25 12.66
CA THR A 50 -3.09 0.66 12.12
C THR A 50 -2.07 -0.09 11.29
N ILE A 51 -1.72 0.49 10.14
CA ILE A 51 -0.70 -0.02 9.24
C ILE A 51 0.34 1.08 9.08
N ASP A 52 1.51 0.86 9.66
CA ASP A 52 2.67 1.73 9.58
C ASP A 52 3.63 1.18 8.52
N ILE A 53 3.82 1.93 7.44
CA ILE A 53 4.69 1.57 6.32
C ILE A 53 5.92 2.46 6.38
N GLY A 54 7.05 1.88 6.72
CA GLY A 54 8.37 2.48 6.66
C GLY A 54 9.01 2.31 5.28
N LYS A 55 10.26 2.76 5.16
CA LYS A 55 11.04 2.57 3.92
C LYS A 55 11.46 1.11 3.70
N THR A 56 11.70 0.39 4.79
CA THR A 56 12.27 -0.96 4.78
C THR A 56 11.38 -1.99 5.43
N ASP A 57 10.36 -1.57 6.17
CA ASP A 57 9.57 -2.42 7.03
C ASP A 57 8.12 -1.95 7.10
N ILE A 58 7.25 -2.88 7.49
CA ILE A 58 5.81 -2.64 7.64
C ILE A 58 5.40 -3.23 8.99
N LEU A 59 4.70 -2.45 9.79
CA LEU A 59 4.10 -2.84 11.06
C LEU A 59 2.59 -2.77 10.95
N ILE A 60 1.92 -3.90 11.18
CA ILE A 60 0.45 -3.99 11.22
C ILE A 60 0.04 -4.33 12.65
N ILE A 61 -0.91 -3.56 13.17
CA ILE A 61 -1.50 -3.74 14.50
C ILE A 61 -3.02 -3.83 14.33
N PRO A 62 -3.61 -5.03 14.30
CA PRO A 62 -5.05 -5.21 14.17
C PRO A 62 -5.75 -5.17 15.53
N GLY A 63 -6.70 -4.27 15.73
CA GLY A 63 -7.67 -4.24 16.84
C GLY A 63 -7.10 -4.09 18.26
N ASN A 64 -6.26 -5.03 18.68
CA ASN A 64 -5.53 -5.09 19.94
C ASN A 64 -4.02 -4.83 19.70
N ALA A 65 -3.44 -3.94 20.50
CA ALA A 65 -2.01 -3.61 20.48
C ALA A 65 -1.07 -4.79 20.76
N ASP A 66 -1.56 -5.89 21.35
CA ASP A 66 -0.73 -7.06 21.70
C ASP A 66 -0.39 -7.94 20.49
N GLN A 67 -1.20 -7.90 19.42
CA GLN A 67 -0.92 -8.61 18.19
C GLN A 67 -0.25 -7.64 17.21
N LYS A 68 1.00 -7.91 16.86
CA LYS A 68 1.77 -7.09 15.92
C LYS A 68 2.40 -7.98 14.87
N MET A 69 2.31 -7.57 13.62
CA MET A 69 2.97 -8.22 12.50
C MET A 69 4.00 -7.26 11.92
N ILE A 70 5.26 -7.70 11.87
CA ILE A 70 6.35 -6.94 11.27
C ILE A 70 6.82 -7.69 10.02
N GLY A 71 6.85 -6.98 8.90
CA GLY A 71 7.36 -7.48 7.63
C GLY A 71 8.50 -6.61 7.12
N ILE A 72 9.47 -7.22 6.45
CA ILE A 72 10.56 -6.50 5.77
C ILE A 72 10.21 -6.33 4.30
N ILE A 73 10.22 -5.11 3.81
CA ILE A 73 9.96 -4.77 2.40
C ILE A 73 11.15 -5.21 1.55
N GLN A 74 10.88 -6.04 0.55
CA GLN A 74 11.85 -6.51 -0.42
C GLN A 74 11.83 -5.68 -1.70
N SER A 75 10.66 -5.16 -2.09
CA SER A 75 10.53 -4.30 -3.26
C SER A 75 9.26 -3.46 -3.19
N THR A 76 9.33 -2.24 -3.70
CA THR A 76 8.18 -1.33 -3.83
C THR A 76 8.06 -0.86 -5.27
N THR A 77 6.84 -0.82 -5.79
CA THR A 77 6.53 -0.23 -7.09
C THR A 77 5.33 0.68 -6.94
N CYS A 78 5.41 1.91 -7.43
CA CYS A 78 4.28 2.83 -7.41
C CYS A 78 3.92 3.29 -8.82
N THR A 79 2.62 3.40 -9.04
CA THR A 79 1.99 3.78 -10.29
C THR A 79 0.79 4.66 -9.94
N TRP A 80 1.08 5.91 -9.59
CA TRP A 80 0.08 6.92 -9.24
C TRP A 80 -0.03 7.96 -10.34
N SER A 81 -1.24 8.13 -10.88
CA SER A 81 -1.57 9.27 -11.75
C SER A 81 -1.95 10.49 -10.91
N VAL A 82 -2.61 10.28 -9.76
CA VAL A 82 -2.87 11.29 -8.74
C VAL A 82 -2.55 10.70 -7.36
N PRO A 83 -1.64 11.32 -6.58
CA PRO A 83 -1.24 10.82 -5.27
C PRO A 83 -2.41 10.40 -4.39
N TYR A 84 -2.41 9.13 -3.96
CA TYR A 84 -3.39 8.53 -3.04
C TYR A 84 -4.87 8.71 -3.45
N LYS A 85 -5.14 9.06 -4.70
CA LYS A 85 -6.49 9.22 -5.24
C LYS A 85 -6.73 8.33 -6.44
N GLU A 86 -5.73 8.25 -7.34
CA GLU A 86 -5.79 7.43 -8.54
C GLU A 86 -4.46 6.74 -8.82
N GLY A 87 -4.49 5.42 -8.74
CA GLY A 87 -3.34 4.56 -8.96
C GLY A 87 -3.08 3.64 -7.77
N LYS A 88 -1.86 3.10 -7.70
CA LYS A 88 -1.51 2.14 -6.65
C LYS A 88 -0.03 2.08 -6.32
N THR A 89 0.25 1.67 -5.09
CA THR A 89 1.54 1.16 -4.63
C THR A 89 1.42 -0.34 -4.40
N VAL A 90 2.39 -1.11 -4.89
CA VAL A 90 2.53 -2.55 -4.63
C VAL A 90 3.86 -2.79 -3.93
N MET A 91 3.83 -3.43 -2.78
CA MET A 91 5.00 -3.81 -1.98
C MET A 91 5.05 -5.33 -1.86
N LYS A 92 6.23 -5.91 -2.04
CA LYS A 92 6.51 -7.30 -1.67
C LYS A 92 7.29 -7.29 -0.38
N ALA A 93 6.83 -8.07 0.60
CA ALA A 93 7.43 -8.12 1.92
C ALA A 93 7.54 -9.55 2.44
N LEU A 94 8.47 -9.76 3.35
CA LEU A 94 8.68 -11.01 4.07
C LEU A 94 8.29 -10.82 5.53
N PHE A 95 7.25 -11.52 5.99
CA PHE A 95 6.83 -11.52 7.38
C PHE A 95 7.39 -12.74 8.07
N LYS A 96 7.99 -12.55 9.25
CA LYS A 96 8.49 -13.65 10.07
C LYS A 96 7.65 -13.79 11.32
N GLU A 97 7.11 -14.98 11.55
CA GLU A 97 6.46 -15.28 12.81
C GLU A 97 7.49 -15.60 13.90
N PRO A 98 7.13 -15.44 15.19
CA PRO A 98 7.98 -15.87 16.30
C PRO A 98 8.37 -17.36 16.25
N SER A 99 7.56 -18.17 15.57
CA SER A 99 7.82 -19.60 15.31
C SER A 99 9.00 -19.84 14.35
N GLY A 100 9.46 -18.81 13.63
CA GLY A 100 10.49 -18.90 12.59
C GLY A 100 9.94 -19.16 11.19
N GLU A 101 8.62 -19.35 11.03
CA GLU A 101 8.00 -19.44 9.71
C GLU A 101 8.05 -18.08 8.99
N GLU A 102 8.39 -18.13 7.70
CA GLU A 102 8.41 -16.95 6.83
C GLU A 102 7.20 -16.99 5.89
N ARG A 103 6.59 -15.83 5.68
CA ARG A 103 5.47 -15.66 4.74
C ARG A 103 5.77 -14.56 3.73
N HIS A 104 5.60 -14.88 2.46
CA HIS A 104 5.76 -13.92 1.37
C HIS A 104 4.45 -13.21 1.13
N VAL A 105 4.47 -11.89 1.31
CA VAL A 105 3.27 -11.07 1.28
C VAL A 105 3.36 -10.05 0.16
N THR A 106 2.30 -9.96 -0.64
CA THR A 106 2.07 -8.83 -1.54
C THR A 106 1.06 -7.89 -0.90
N LEU A 107 1.45 -6.63 -0.75
CA LEU A 107 0.64 -5.58 -0.18
C LEU A 107 0.34 -4.55 -1.26
N THR A 108 -0.94 -4.21 -1.43
CA THR A 108 -1.37 -3.24 -2.44
C THR A 108 -2.15 -2.13 -1.76
N ILE A 109 -1.69 -0.89 -1.93
CA ILE A 109 -2.47 0.31 -1.61
C ILE A 109 -3.03 0.82 -2.94
N GLU A 110 -4.34 0.87 -3.08
CA GLU A 110 -4.99 1.32 -4.30
C GLU A 110 -5.94 2.47 -4.00
N GLY A 111 -5.77 3.58 -4.72
CA GLY A 111 -6.70 4.69 -4.74
C GLY A 111 -7.51 4.62 -6.01
N LYS A 112 -8.83 4.61 -5.87
CA LYS A 112 -9.77 4.64 -6.99
C LYS A 112 -10.96 5.51 -6.64
N ALA A 113 -11.28 6.48 -7.49
CA ALA A 113 -12.36 7.45 -7.26
C ALA A 113 -12.24 8.18 -5.90
N GLY A 114 -11.01 8.44 -5.45
CA GLY A 114 -10.73 9.09 -4.17
C GLY A 114 -10.93 8.23 -2.93
N GLN A 115 -11.23 6.95 -3.08
CA GLN A 115 -11.27 5.99 -1.98
C GLN A 115 -9.99 5.16 -1.96
N LEU A 116 -9.37 5.04 -0.79
CA LEU A 116 -8.12 4.30 -0.61
C LEU A 116 -8.39 2.94 0.03
N THR A 117 -7.80 1.90 -0.54
CA THR A 117 -7.88 0.53 -0.06
C THR A 117 -6.49 0.00 0.23
N PHE A 118 -6.40 -0.91 1.19
CA PHE A 118 -5.21 -1.73 1.41
C PHE A 118 -5.61 -3.20 1.30
N LEU A 119 -4.86 -3.95 0.48
CA LEU A 119 -5.06 -5.37 0.24
C LEU A 119 -3.76 -6.11 0.58
N MET A 120 -3.89 -7.19 1.34
CA MET A 120 -2.81 -8.10 1.69
C MET A 120 -3.11 -9.49 1.12
N GLU A 121 -2.13 -10.03 0.40
CA GLU A 121 -2.16 -11.37 -0.20
C GLU A 121 -0.94 -12.13 0.30
N ILE A 122 -1.15 -13.32 0.86
CA ILE A 122 -0.09 -14.18 1.40
C ILE A 122 0.12 -15.33 0.41
N ALA A 123 1.33 -15.48 -0.13
CA ALA A 123 1.61 -16.48 -1.17
C ALA A 123 1.36 -17.91 -0.70
N GLU A 124 1.63 -18.18 0.58
CA GLU A 124 1.44 -19.47 1.23
C GLU A 124 -0.05 -19.76 1.56
N MET A 125 -0.94 -18.75 1.44
CA MET A 125 -2.38 -18.86 1.67
C MET A 125 -3.17 -18.23 0.52
N PRO A 126 -3.04 -18.74 -0.72
CA PRO A 126 -3.61 -18.09 -1.91
C PRO A 126 -5.15 -18.12 -1.94
N ASP A 127 -5.77 -18.95 -1.10
CA ASP A 127 -7.21 -19.04 -0.92
C ASP A 127 -7.80 -17.90 -0.09
N ARG A 128 -6.97 -17.04 0.50
CA ARG A 128 -7.39 -15.95 1.39
C ARG A 128 -6.69 -14.64 1.09
N LYS A 129 -7.45 -13.55 1.21
CA LYS A 129 -6.94 -12.18 1.14
C LYS A 129 -7.52 -11.35 2.27
N ILE A 130 -6.79 -10.32 2.68
CA ILE A 130 -7.25 -9.39 3.72
C ILE A 130 -7.34 -8.01 3.10
N ARG A 131 -8.53 -7.41 3.12
CA ARG A 131 -8.78 -6.06 2.61
C ARG A 131 -9.28 -5.16 3.72
N VAL A 132 -8.77 -3.95 3.77
CA VAL A 132 -9.25 -2.88 4.65
C VAL A 132 -9.49 -1.62 3.85
N TRP A 133 -10.45 -0.83 4.30
CA TRP A 133 -10.73 0.51 3.78
C TRP A 133 -10.00 1.53 4.66
N VAL A 134 -9.24 2.43 4.04
CA VAL A 134 -8.49 3.44 4.78
C VAL A 134 -9.42 4.60 5.12
N GLU A 135 -9.53 4.90 6.41
CA GLU A 135 -10.31 6.03 6.91
C GLU A 135 -9.44 7.27 7.14
N GLU A 136 -8.22 7.05 7.64
CA GLU A 136 -7.24 8.10 7.87
C GLU A 136 -5.91 7.72 7.26
N PHE A 137 -5.28 8.70 6.61
CA PHE A 137 -3.98 8.59 5.97
C PHE A 137 -3.10 9.76 6.44
N GLY A 138 -1.86 9.46 6.80
CA GLY A 138 -0.86 10.49 7.11
C GLY A 138 0.54 10.08 6.66
N GLU A 139 1.26 11.00 6.02
CA GLU A 139 2.70 10.87 5.80
C GLU A 139 3.43 11.22 7.10
N LYS A 140 4.37 10.37 7.53
CA LYS A 140 5.25 10.68 8.66
C LYS A 140 6.30 11.70 8.21
N LYS A 141 6.54 12.69 9.07
CA LYS A 141 7.52 13.76 8.83
C LYS A 141 8.94 13.31 9.12
#